data_AF-L8WJ17-F1
#
_entry.id   AF-L8WJ17-F1
#
_cell.length_a   1.000
_cell.length_b   1.000
_cell.length_c   1.000
_cell.angle_alpha   90.00
_cell.angle_beta   90.00
_cell.angle_gamma   90.00
#
_symmetry.space_group_name_H-M   'P 1'
#
loop_
_entity.id
_entity.type
_entity.pdbx_description
1 polymer ?
#
loop_
_entity_poly.entity_id
_entity_poly.type
_entity_poly.pdbx_seq_one_letter_code
_entity_poly.pdbx_strand_id
1 'polypeptide(L)'
;MMTKRNDLSLVSKLKLLAAAEIMPFYELLCISKLVTVTAQHVMNHGGVVRKITSMGTRVLPQRMRSHQQWHTTGDYWTMHFDASPKVMQALGARMRQDPRVIRVNALKLGEKLEDIVKPREKTISYGSLI
;
A
#
# COMPACT_ATOMS: atom_id res chain seq x y z
N MET A 1 -3.70 33.04 36.97
CA MET A 1 -3.97 33.02 35.51
C MET A 1 -3.30 31.79 34.91
N MET A 2 -4.10 30.78 34.52
CA MET A 2 -3.62 29.46 34.07
C MET A 2 -3.36 29.49 32.56
N THR A 3 -2.10 29.39 32.17
CA THR A 3 -1.65 29.31 30.77
C THR A 3 -1.98 27.93 30.21
N LYS A 4 -2.95 27.85 29.30
CA LYS A 4 -3.25 26.64 28.51
C LYS A 4 -1.98 26.22 27.75
N ARG A 5 -1.27 25.20 28.24
CA ARG A 5 -0.21 24.54 27.49
C ARG A 5 -0.86 23.88 26.28
N ASN A 6 -0.42 24.28 25.10
CA ASN A 6 -0.83 23.74 23.82
C ASN A 6 -0.64 22.22 23.78
N ASP A 7 -1.77 21.52 23.91
CA ASP A 7 -1.87 20.07 23.91
C ASP A 7 -1.85 19.48 22.48
N LEU A 8 -1.02 20.08 21.63
CA LEU A 8 -0.89 19.74 20.21
C LEU A 8 -0.29 18.34 20.00
N SER A 9 0.32 17.73 21.02
CA SER A 9 0.90 16.38 20.94
C SER A 9 -0.13 15.28 21.23
N LEU A 10 -1.03 15.49 22.20
CA LEU A 10 -2.09 14.53 22.53
C LEU A 10 -3.17 14.51 21.48
N VAL A 11 -3.60 15.65 20.92
CA VAL A 11 -4.61 15.68 19.84
C VAL A 11 -4.10 14.95 18.59
N SER A 12 -2.82 15.09 18.24
CA SER A 12 -2.22 14.31 17.14
C SER A 12 -2.06 12.83 17.48
N LYS A 13 -1.69 12.46 18.71
CA LYS A 13 -1.66 11.06 19.16
C LYS A 13 -3.04 10.43 19.23
N LEU A 14 -4.05 11.17 19.67
CA LEU A 14 -5.45 10.73 19.74
C LEU A 14 -6.05 10.64 18.33
N LYS A 15 -5.70 11.54 17.41
CA LYS A 15 -6.08 11.41 15.98
C LYS A 15 -5.40 10.21 15.32
N LEU A 16 -4.17 9.89 15.66
CA LEU A 16 -3.49 8.67 15.19
C LEU A 16 -4.14 7.40 15.75
N LEU A 17 -4.54 7.41 17.03
CA LEU A 17 -5.23 6.29 17.68
C LEU A 17 -6.69 6.16 17.23
N ALA A 18 -7.39 7.26 16.94
CA ALA A 18 -8.76 7.26 16.42
C ALA A 18 -8.80 6.94 14.92
N ALA A 19 -7.75 7.29 14.14
CA ALA A 19 -7.60 6.84 12.76
C ALA A 19 -7.23 5.35 12.65
N ALA A 20 -6.85 4.71 13.76
CA ALA A 20 -6.69 3.26 13.83
C ALA A 20 -8.04 2.51 13.86
N GLU A 21 -9.18 3.21 13.88
CA GLU A 21 -10.47 2.60 13.51
C GLU A 21 -10.45 2.26 12.01
N ILE A 22 -9.94 1.05 11.75
CA ILE A 22 -10.04 0.30 10.50
C ILE A 22 -9.39 1.03 9.31
N MET A 23 -8.08 1.23 9.36
CA MET A 23 -7.32 1.47 8.12
C MET A 23 -7.18 0.16 7.36
N PRO A 24 -7.83 0.01 6.18
CA PRO A 24 -7.67 -1.19 5.39
C PRO A 24 -6.24 -1.35 4.90
N PHE A 25 -5.82 -2.61 4.84
CA PHE A 25 -4.54 -3.01 4.31
C PHE A 25 -4.63 -3.12 2.80
N TYR A 26 -3.71 -2.44 2.10
CA TYR A 26 -3.62 -2.46 0.65
C TYR A 26 -2.29 -3.05 0.18
N GLU A 27 -2.36 -3.74 -0.96
CA GLU A 27 -1.22 -4.09 -1.78
C GLU A 27 -1.28 -3.32 -3.10
N LEU A 28 -0.28 -2.49 -3.33
CA LEU A 28 -0.08 -1.78 -4.59
C LEU A 28 0.92 -2.55 -5.44
N LEU A 29 0.50 -2.95 -6.64
CA LEU A 29 1.38 -3.44 -7.69
C LEU A 29 1.55 -2.34 -8.72
N CYS A 30 2.80 -1.92 -8.97
CA CYS A 30 3.07 -0.87 -9.94
C CYS A 30 4.22 -1.23 -10.87
N ILE A 31 4.08 -0.74 -12.11
CA ILE A 31 5.12 -0.73 -13.12
C ILE A 31 5.56 0.73 -13.32
N SER A 32 6.56 1.18 -12.55
CA SER A 32 7.07 2.56 -12.60
C SER A 32 8.39 2.72 -11.87
N LYS A 33 9.06 3.86 -12.08
CA LYS A 33 10.26 4.29 -11.34
C LYS A 33 9.97 5.13 -10.08
N LEU A 34 8.72 5.17 -9.62
CA LEU A 34 8.25 6.16 -8.63
C LEU A 34 8.11 5.63 -7.20
N VAL A 35 8.78 4.53 -6.87
CA VAL A 35 8.70 3.85 -5.56
C VAL A 35 8.77 4.85 -4.40
N THR A 36 9.83 5.65 -4.34
CA THR A 36 10.08 6.59 -3.23
C THR A 36 9.02 7.69 -3.15
N VAL A 37 8.61 8.23 -4.30
CA VAL A 37 7.59 9.30 -4.36
C VAL A 37 6.24 8.79 -3.88
N THR A 38 5.86 7.58 -4.30
CA THR A 38 4.62 6.93 -3.87
C THR A 38 4.64 6.61 -2.38
N ALA A 39 5.76 6.07 -1.86
CA ALA A 39 5.90 5.78 -0.43
C ALA A 39 5.80 7.05 0.42
N GLN A 40 6.50 8.12 0.03
CA GLN A 40 6.42 9.42 0.69
C GLN A 40 5.01 10.01 0.64
N HIS A 41 4.30 9.87 -0.48
CA HIS A 41 2.93 10.34 -0.59
C HIS A 41 2.01 9.67 0.45
N VAL A 42 2.11 8.34 0.61
CA VAL A 42 1.33 7.60 1.61
C VAL A 42 1.68 8.05 3.02
N MET A 43 2.97 8.16 3.36
CA MET A 43 3.43 8.58 4.69
C MET A 43 2.98 10.00 5.03
N ASN A 44 3.04 10.94 4.07
CA ASN A 44 2.65 12.34 4.29
C ASN A 44 1.14 12.52 4.49
N HIS A 45 0.31 11.61 4.00
CA HIS A 45 -1.15 11.69 4.13
C HIS A 45 -1.71 10.81 5.26
N GLY A 46 -0.86 10.41 6.21
CA GLY A 46 -1.26 9.65 7.39
C GLY A 46 -1.44 8.15 7.17
N GLY A 47 -0.91 7.60 6.08
CA GLY A 47 -0.80 6.16 5.87
C GLY A 47 0.53 5.60 6.40
N VAL A 48 0.58 4.29 6.62
CA VAL A 48 1.77 3.58 7.10
C VAL A 48 2.22 2.58 6.05
N VAL A 49 3.46 2.72 5.58
CA VAL A 49 4.07 1.75 4.65
C VAL A 49 4.71 0.63 5.46
N ARG A 50 4.27 -0.61 5.24
CA ARG A 50 4.78 -1.80 5.95
C ARG A 50 5.94 -2.46 5.24
N LYS A 51 5.82 -2.64 3.92
CA LYS A 51 6.83 -3.35 3.11
C LYS A 51 6.85 -2.80 1.69
N ILE A 52 8.04 -2.73 1.12
CA ILE A 52 8.28 -2.43 -0.29
C ILE A 52 9.14 -3.54 -0.86
N THR A 53 8.73 -4.15 -1.97
CA THR A 53 9.50 -5.18 -2.65
C THR A 53 9.73 -4.76 -4.09
N SER A 54 10.99 -4.58 -4.49
CA SER A 54 11.35 -4.34 -5.89
C SER A 54 11.63 -5.66 -6.58
N MET A 55 10.98 -5.89 -7.73
CA MET A 55 11.19 -7.06 -8.59
C MET A 55 12.14 -6.75 -9.76
N GLY A 56 12.61 -5.50 -9.86
CA GLY A 56 13.52 -5.00 -10.89
C GLY A 56 12.85 -4.69 -12.23
N THR A 57 13.68 -4.27 -13.19
CA THR A 57 13.26 -4.07 -14.58
C THR A 57 13.02 -5.42 -15.26
N ARG A 58 11.83 -5.62 -15.80
CA ARG A 58 11.47 -6.82 -16.57
C ARG A 58 10.85 -6.45 -17.90
N VAL A 59 10.93 -7.36 -18.85
CA VAL A 59 10.18 -7.26 -20.10
C VAL A 59 8.69 -7.44 -19.81
N LEU A 60 7.85 -6.60 -20.42
CA LEU A 60 6.41 -6.72 -20.33
C LEU A 60 5.96 -7.95 -21.14
N PRO A 61 5.00 -8.75 -20.65
CA PRO A 61 4.47 -9.88 -21.42
C PRO A 61 3.91 -9.49 -22.79
N GLN A 62 3.37 -8.27 -22.88
CA GLN A 62 2.90 -7.66 -24.12
C GLN A 62 3.32 -6.18 -24.12
N ARG A 63 3.59 -5.64 -25.32
CA ARG A 63 3.84 -4.20 -25.50
C ARG A 63 2.61 -3.40 -25.05
N MET A 64 2.80 -2.49 -24.11
CA MET A 64 1.71 -1.67 -23.54
C MET A 64 1.84 -0.22 -24.01
N ARG A 65 0.70 0.42 -24.27
CA ARG A 65 0.64 1.86 -24.54
C ARG A 65 0.18 2.59 -23.28
N SER A 66 0.98 3.53 -22.78
CA SER A 66 0.63 4.41 -21.67
C SER A 66 1.12 5.83 -21.98
N HIS A 67 0.33 6.86 -21.65
CA HIS A 67 0.69 8.26 -21.88
C HIS A 67 1.26 8.55 -23.29
N GLN A 68 0.63 7.97 -24.31
CA GLN A 68 1.03 8.06 -25.73
C GLN A 68 2.38 7.42 -26.09
N GLN A 69 3.07 6.79 -25.13
CA GLN A 69 4.31 6.06 -25.36
C GLN A 69 4.06 4.56 -25.34
N TRP A 70 4.88 3.84 -26.10
CA TRP A 70 4.87 2.39 -26.09
C TRP A 70 6.01 1.87 -25.23
N HIS A 71 5.69 0.95 -24.32
CA HIS A 71 6.64 0.34 -23.42
C HIS A 71 6.80 -1.14 -23.74
N THR A 72 8.04 -1.62 -23.71
CA THR A 72 8.42 -3.03 -23.84
C THR A 72 9.05 -3.57 -22.55
N THR A 73 9.57 -2.68 -21.71
CA THR A 73 10.13 -2.99 -20.39
C THR A 73 9.51 -2.09 -19.33
N GLY A 74 9.54 -2.54 -18.08
CA GLY A 74 9.05 -1.77 -16.94
C GLY A 74 9.64 -2.24 -15.62
N ASP A 75 9.70 -1.33 -14.66
CA ASP A 75 10.20 -1.60 -13.31
C ASP A 75 9.05 -2.06 -12.41
N TYR A 76 9.08 -3.34 -12.02
CA TYR A 76 8.05 -3.95 -11.20
C TYR A 76 8.37 -3.79 -9.73
N TRP A 77 7.39 -3.34 -8.97
CA TRP A 77 7.48 -3.31 -7.51
C TRP A 77 6.11 -3.44 -6.87
N THR A 78 6.12 -3.94 -5.64
CA THR A 78 4.94 -4.00 -4.78
C THR A 78 5.16 -3.20 -3.50
N MET A 79 4.07 -2.64 -2.98
CA MET A 79 4.07 -1.92 -1.71
C MET A 79 2.85 -2.33 -0.89
N HIS A 80 3.12 -2.75 0.34
CA HIS A 80 2.12 -3.08 1.35
C HIS A 80 2.00 -1.91 2.31
N PHE A 81 0.80 -1.38 2.49
CA PHE A 81 0.56 -0.21 3.31
C PHE A 81 -0.86 -0.17 3.86
N ASP A 82 -1.02 0.49 5.00
CA ASP A 82 -2.32 0.83 5.57
C ASP A 82 -2.62 2.29 5.24
N ALA A 83 -3.79 2.56 4.69
CA ALA A 83 -4.23 3.92 4.43
C ALA A 83 -5.75 4.03 4.44
N SER A 84 -6.26 5.23 4.68
CA SER A 84 -7.68 5.50 4.48
C SER A 84 -8.07 5.34 2.99
N PRO A 85 -9.31 4.92 2.68
CA PRO A 85 -9.78 4.80 1.31
C PRO A 85 -9.64 6.10 0.50
N LYS A 86 -9.76 7.27 1.15
CA LYS A 86 -9.56 8.59 0.54
C LYS A 86 -8.13 8.78 0.06
N VAL A 87 -7.14 8.40 0.87
CA VAL A 87 -5.71 8.48 0.51
C VAL A 87 -5.40 7.50 -0.62
N MET A 88 -5.96 6.28 -0.57
CA MET A 88 -5.81 5.31 -1.66
C MET A 88 -6.36 5.84 -2.98
N GLN A 89 -7.55 6.44 -2.98
CA GLN A 89 -8.14 7.05 -4.18
C GLN A 89 -7.29 8.20 -4.73
N ALA A 90 -6.81 9.10 -3.85
CA ALA A 90 -5.95 10.21 -4.23
C ALA A 90 -4.61 9.71 -4.81
N LEU A 91 -3.98 8.71 -4.19
CA LEU A 91 -2.77 8.09 -4.69
C LEU A 91 -2.98 7.46 -6.06
N GLY A 92 -4.05 6.68 -6.23
CA GLY A 92 -4.39 6.03 -7.49
C GLY A 92 -4.67 7.02 -8.61
N ALA A 93 -5.35 8.14 -8.32
CA ALA A 93 -5.57 9.21 -9.28
C ALA A 93 -4.24 9.86 -9.71
N ARG A 94 -3.37 10.18 -8.75
CA ARG A 94 -2.05 10.78 -9.00
C ARG A 94 -1.16 9.86 -9.84
N MET A 95 -1.12 8.57 -9.52
CA MET A 95 -0.32 7.59 -10.26
C MET A 95 -0.81 7.39 -11.68
N ARG A 96 -2.12 7.47 -11.95
CA ARG A 96 -2.66 7.40 -13.32
C ARG A 96 -2.38 8.65 -14.16
N GLN A 97 -2.08 9.78 -13.53
CA GLN A 97 -1.73 11.02 -14.22
C GLN A 97 -0.23 11.10 -14.54
N ASP A 98 0.61 10.36 -13.83
CA ASP A 98 2.05 10.43 -13.99
C ASP A 98 2.54 9.61 -15.21
N PRO A 99 3.20 10.24 -16.20
CA PRO A 99 3.65 9.56 -17.41
C PRO A 99 4.67 8.44 -17.19
N ARG A 100 5.29 8.38 -16.00
CA ARG A 100 6.27 7.34 -15.64
C ARG A 100 5.59 6.05 -15.16
N VAL A 101 4.27 6.06 -14.99
CA VAL A 101 3.49 4.90 -14.59
C VAL A 101 2.92 4.21 -15.83
N ILE A 102 3.33 2.97 -16.05
CA ILE A 102 2.80 2.15 -17.15
C ILE A 102 1.48 1.52 -16.72
N ARG A 103 1.44 0.98 -15.50
CA ARG A 103 0.26 0.38 -14.89
C ARG A 103 0.35 0.44 -13.38
N VAL A 104 -0.80 0.67 -12.75
CA VAL A 104 -0.98 0.58 -11.31
C VAL A 104 -2.20 -0.26 -11.01
N ASN A 105 -2.08 -1.19 -10.08
CA ASN A 105 -3.18 -1.99 -9.55
C ASN A 105 -3.10 -1.96 -8.03
N ALA A 106 -4.25 -1.82 -7.37
CA ALA A 106 -4.34 -1.76 -5.92
C ALA A 106 -5.37 -2.75 -5.43
N LEU A 107 -4.95 -3.64 -4.54
CA LEU A 107 -5.75 -4.71 -3.97
C LEU A 107 -6.01 -4.37 -2.51
N LYS A 108 -7.27 -4.42 -2.08
CA LYS A 108 -7.63 -4.35 -0.66
C LYS A 108 -7.48 -5.76 -0.09
N LEU A 109 -6.52 -5.95 0.81
CA LEU A 109 -6.20 -7.26 1.39
C LEU A 109 -7.03 -7.56 2.64
N GLY A 110 -7.49 -6.55 3.38
CA GLY A 110 -8.33 -6.77 4.55
C GLY A 110 -8.58 -5.49 5.33
N GLU A 111 -9.54 -5.56 6.25
CA GLU A 111 -9.83 -4.48 7.21
C GLU A 111 -9.23 -4.78 8.59
N LYS A 112 -9.10 -6.06 8.95
CA LYS A 112 -8.50 -6.52 10.20
C LYS A 112 -7.23 -7.31 9.94
N LEU A 113 -6.29 -7.24 10.88
CA LEU A 113 -5.05 -8.03 10.83
C LEU A 113 -5.33 -9.54 10.82
N GLU A 114 -6.41 -9.95 11.50
CA GLU A 114 -6.87 -11.34 11.57
C GLU A 114 -7.23 -11.93 10.19
N ASP A 115 -7.81 -11.13 9.28
CA ASP A 115 -8.21 -11.60 7.94
C ASP A 115 -7.01 -11.82 7.02
N ILE A 116 -5.89 -11.14 7.29
CA ILE A 116 -4.69 -11.12 6.46
C ILE A 116 -3.73 -12.25 6.89
N VAL A 117 -3.67 -12.54 8.19
CA VAL A 117 -2.88 -13.65 8.73
C VAL A 117 -3.71 -14.93 8.62
N LYS A 118 -3.58 -15.65 7.51
CA LYS A 118 -4.07 -17.04 7.45
C LYS A 118 -3.52 -17.79 8.67
N PRO A 119 -4.36 -18.38 9.54
CA PRO A 119 -3.89 -19.24 10.61
C PRO A 119 -3.01 -20.33 9.99
N ARG A 120 -1.89 -20.68 10.62
CA ARG A 120 -1.09 -21.86 10.22
C ARG A 120 -2.07 -23.02 10.03
N GLU A 121 -2.08 -23.60 8.84
CA GLU A 121 -2.89 -24.78 8.57
C GLU A 121 -2.59 -25.82 9.65
N LYS A 122 -3.60 -26.19 10.45
CA LYS A 122 -3.45 -27.28 11.40
C LYS A 122 -3.18 -28.52 10.57
N THR A 123 -1.96 -29.04 10.61
CA THR A 123 -1.65 -30.33 10.01
C THR A 123 -2.56 -31.36 10.66
N ILE A 124 -3.56 -31.85 9.91
CA ILE A 124 -4.32 -33.03 10.31
C ILE A 124 -3.35 -34.19 10.16
N SER A 125 -2.74 -34.60 11.27
CA SER A 125 -2.04 -35.87 11.33
C SER A 125 -3.09 -36.96 11.13
N TYR A 126 -3.15 -37.54 9.94
CA TYR A 126 -3.84 -38.81 9.76
C TYR A 126 -3.10 -39.83 10.62
N GLY A 127 -3.68 -40.18 11.76
CA GLY A 127 -3.19 -41.26 12.60
C GLY A 127 -3.01 -42.50 11.74
N SER A 128 -1.82 -43.09 11.81
CA SER A 128 -1.49 -44.36 11.18
C SER A 128 -2.53 -45.40 11.58
N LEU A 129 -3.35 -45.84 10.62
CA LEU A 129 -4.12 -47.08 10.76
C LEU A 129 -3.12 -48.23 10.62
N ILE A 130 -2.61 -48.69 11.76
CA ILE A 130 -2.09 -50.04 11.97
C ILE A 130 -3.09 -50.78 12.84
#